data_AF-A0A5Q4FP58-F1
#
_entry.id   AF-A0A5Q4FP58-F1
#
_cell.length_a   1.000
_cell.length_b   1.000
_cell.length_c   1.000
_cell.angle_alpha   90.00
_cell.angle_beta   90.00
_cell.angle_gamma   90.00
#
_symmetry.space_group_name_H-M   'P 1'
#
loop_
_entity.id
_entity.type
_entity.pdbx_description
1 polymer ?
#
loop_
_entity_poly.entity_id
_entity_poly.type
_entity_poly.pdbx_seq_one_letter_code
_entity_poly.pdbx_strand_id
1 'polypeptide(L)'
;MPMGIHRHVVRTVRYGERLYHLKELPRRYAEREWRFLRHIKDEGVPVVDVVGVVSRRDTPAGDRLDAVLITEHLEFSVPYRLLFLRQEHRTLRDPILDALVHLLVRLHINGFVWGDCSLSNTLFRRDAGSLSAYLVDTETGELYDELSPGQRQMDIELAIEKCAGELFDLQASGVLSVDVDPFELGEELQQRYDRLWTELTTDEVFTDDERYRIHDRLRRINELGYDVDELELVQDEPGMTRMKLKTHVVEPGRYRRILRQLTGMDVQDNQARRLLNDIHNFGAWLQQDEGRSLPESVIAHRWMERSFEPTVAVVPEELRGRREPAEIFHEVLDHWHRLSDAEGADIDLFDAAQHYVDTVLRDLPDERVVSPSDGDDADDDLIGYLPDPLADTGTLRAIEFGEEASQDRDE
;
A
#
# COMPACT_ATOMS: atom_id res chain seq x y z
N MET A 1 -30.47 19.91 3.79
CA MET A 1 -30.41 18.69 4.61
C MET A 1 -29.28 18.91 5.62
N PRO A 2 -29.45 18.68 6.93
CA PRO A 2 -28.38 18.97 7.88
C PRO A 2 -27.25 17.95 7.69
N MET A 3 -26.14 18.41 7.12
CA MET A 3 -24.87 17.69 6.99
C MET A 3 -24.32 17.36 8.39
N GLY A 4 -23.70 16.18 8.52
CA GLY A 4 -23.25 15.57 9.77
C GLY A 4 -22.55 16.52 10.77
N ILE A 5 -22.89 16.31 12.03
CA ILE A 5 -22.37 16.99 13.21
C ILE A 5 -20.97 16.43 13.48
N HIS A 6 -19.97 17.32 13.45
CA HIS A 6 -18.51 17.13 13.72
C HIS A 6 -17.59 17.38 12.51
N ARG A 7 -17.68 18.55 11.86
CA ARG A 7 -16.53 19.10 11.13
C ARG A 7 -15.54 19.68 12.15
N HIS A 8 -14.66 18.83 12.69
CA HIS A 8 -13.45 19.32 13.34
C HIS A 8 -12.69 20.20 12.34
N VAL A 9 -12.17 21.33 12.81
CA VAL A 9 -11.43 22.23 11.93
C VAL A 9 -10.08 21.57 11.64
N VAL A 10 -9.89 21.15 10.39
CA VAL A 10 -8.59 20.70 9.89
C VAL A 10 -7.94 21.86 9.15
N ARG A 11 -6.69 22.15 9.51
CA ARG A 11 -5.87 23.15 8.81
C ARG A 11 -4.57 22.49 8.33
N THR A 12 -4.25 22.69 7.07
CA THR A 12 -2.96 22.29 6.52
C THR A 12 -1.97 23.42 6.69
N VAL A 13 -0.78 23.12 7.20
CA VAL A 13 0.32 24.08 7.36
C VAL A 13 1.58 23.53 6.71
N ARG A 14 2.33 24.42 6.05
CA ARG A 14 3.66 24.11 5.53
C ARG A 14 4.71 24.56 6.53
N TYR A 15 5.60 23.64 6.90
CA TYR A 15 6.76 23.93 7.74
C TYR A 15 8.02 23.31 7.11
N GLY A 16 8.90 24.16 6.60
CA GLY A 16 9.99 23.73 5.73
C GLY A 16 9.46 23.20 4.39
N GLU A 17 9.95 22.03 3.98
CA GLU A 17 9.52 21.32 2.76
C GLU A 17 8.35 20.36 3.01
N ARG A 18 7.87 20.24 4.26
CA ARG A 18 6.83 19.28 4.66
C ARG A 18 5.50 19.98 4.93
N LEU A 19 4.42 19.23 4.73
CA LEU A 19 3.06 19.61 5.07
C LEU A 19 2.57 18.84 6.29
N TYR A 20 1.75 19.51 7.10
CA TYR A 20 1.15 18.94 8.30
C TYR A 20 -0.32 19.28 8.35
N HIS A 21 -1.13 18.35 8.86
CA HIS A 21 -2.54 18.55 9.11
C HIS A 21 -2.78 18.72 10.61
N LEU A 22 -3.47 19.80 10.97
CA LEU A 22 -3.80 20.17 12.34
C LEU A 22 -5.30 19.98 12.53
N LYS A 23 -5.70 18.91 13.22
CA LYS A 23 -7.10 18.62 13.58
C LYS A 23 -7.37 19.15 14.99
N GLU A 24 -8.31 20.09 15.13
CA GLU A 24 -8.74 20.62 16.42
C GLU A 24 -9.91 19.80 16.99
N LEU A 25 -9.73 19.24 18.18
CA LEU A 25 -10.69 18.33 18.82
C LEU A 25 -10.55 18.32 20.35
N PRO A 26 -11.60 17.92 21.10
CA PRO A 26 -11.52 17.88 22.56
C PRO A 26 -10.37 16.97 23.03
N ARG A 27 -9.65 17.41 24.07
CA ARG A 27 -8.40 16.79 24.54
C ARG A 27 -8.43 15.26 24.64
N ARG A 28 -9.50 14.71 25.20
CA ARG A 28 -9.65 13.24 25.40
C ARG A 28 -9.62 12.47 24.08
N TYR A 29 -10.16 13.05 23.01
CA TYR A 29 -10.21 12.44 21.69
C TYR A 29 -8.85 12.57 20.99
N ALA A 30 -8.22 13.76 21.04
CA ALA A 30 -6.86 13.95 20.51
C ALA A 30 -5.84 12.96 21.13
N GLU A 31 -5.87 12.79 22.45
CA GLU A 31 -4.98 11.86 23.16
C GLU A 31 -5.31 10.39 22.87
N ARG A 32 -6.55 10.06 22.47
CA ARG A 32 -6.95 8.71 22.06
C ARG A 32 -6.50 8.41 20.64
N GLU A 33 -6.83 9.30 19.71
CA GLU A 33 -6.46 9.20 18.29
C GLU A 33 -4.93 9.13 18.14
N TRP A 34 -4.17 9.96 18.87
CA TRP A 34 -2.71 9.87 18.91
C TRP A 34 -2.18 8.50 19.34
N ARG A 35 -2.82 7.85 20.34
CA ARG A 35 -2.43 6.51 20.79
C ARG A 35 -2.75 5.45 19.75
N PHE A 36 -3.91 5.53 19.11
CA PHE A 36 -4.32 4.57 18.08
C PHE A 36 -3.47 4.67 16.83
N LEU A 37 -3.28 5.87 16.26
CA LEU A 37 -2.43 6.07 15.08
C LEU A 37 -1.01 5.54 15.32
N ARG A 38 -0.45 5.78 16.51
CA ARG A 38 0.88 5.28 16.86
C ARG A 38 0.92 3.75 17.00
N HIS A 39 -0.05 3.17 17.70
CA HIS A 39 -0.12 1.72 17.88
C HIS A 39 -0.26 1.01 16.53
N ILE A 40 -1.20 1.45 15.69
CA ILE A 40 -1.44 0.90 14.35
C ILE A 40 -0.17 0.99 13.48
N LYS A 41 0.55 2.11 13.56
CA LYS A 41 1.83 2.29 12.86
C LYS A 41 2.91 1.32 13.39
N ASP A 42 3.00 1.15 14.70
CA ASP A 42 3.97 0.25 15.34
C ASP A 42 3.70 -1.22 14.94
N GLU A 43 2.43 -1.60 14.72
CA GLU A 43 2.02 -2.90 14.16
C GLU A 43 2.23 -3.02 12.63
N GLY A 44 2.84 -2.02 11.98
CA GLY A 44 3.17 -2.05 10.55
C GLY A 44 1.99 -1.83 9.60
N VAL A 45 0.82 -1.43 10.11
CA VAL A 45 -0.36 -1.14 9.30
C VAL A 45 -0.23 0.24 8.63
N PRO A 46 -0.62 0.38 7.35
CA PRO A 46 -0.58 1.68 6.66
C PRO A 46 -1.51 2.73 7.30
N VAL A 47 -0.91 3.74 7.92
CA VAL A 47 -1.59 4.84 8.61
C VAL A 47 -0.76 6.11 8.47
N VAL A 48 -1.41 7.28 8.54
CA VAL A 48 -0.70 8.57 8.54
C VAL A 48 0.19 8.75 9.76
N ASP A 49 1.28 9.48 9.57
CA ASP A 49 2.26 9.71 10.61
C ASP A 49 1.77 10.75 11.62
N VAL A 50 1.67 10.33 12.88
CA VAL A 50 1.30 11.22 13.98
C VAL A 50 2.53 11.86 14.61
N VAL A 51 2.57 13.20 14.58
CA VAL A 51 3.69 13.99 15.14
C VAL A 51 3.48 14.22 16.63
N GLY A 52 2.26 14.58 17.04
CA GLY A 52 1.97 14.84 18.46
C GLY A 52 0.65 15.53 18.72
N VAL A 53 0.39 15.81 20.00
CA VAL A 53 -0.81 16.51 20.48
C VAL A 53 -0.42 17.75 21.27
N VAL A 54 -1.01 18.89 20.93
CA VAL A 54 -0.88 20.16 21.67
C VAL A 54 -2.15 20.40 22.48
N SER A 55 -2.11 20.13 23.79
CA SER A 55 -3.29 20.14 24.67
C SER A 55 -3.37 21.31 25.67
N ARG A 56 -2.31 22.13 25.76
CA ARG A 56 -2.22 23.30 26.64
C ARG A 56 -2.25 24.57 25.81
N ARG A 57 -3.40 24.82 25.19
CA ARG A 57 -3.67 26.00 24.36
C ARG A 57 -4.66 26.89 25.09
N ASP A 58 -4.32 28.17 25.20
CA ASP A 58 -5.20 29.19 25.78
C ASP A 58 -5.22 30.40 24.82
N THR A 59 -6.35 31.11 24.75
CA THR A 59 -6.44 32.38 24.00
C THR A 59 -5.65 33.48 24.72
N PRO A 60 -5.34 34.62 24.07
CA PRO A 60 -4.76 35.77 24.76
C PRO A 60 -5.61 36.30 25.94
N ALA A 61 -6.92 36.00 25.96
CA ALA A 61 -7.82 36.34 27.05
C ALA A 61 -7.80 35.33 28.21
N GLY A 62 -7.08 34.21 28.06
CA GLY A 62 -6.96 33.14 29.06
C GLY A 62 -8.01 32.03 28.94
N ASP A 63 -8.82 32.01 27.87
CA ASP A 63 -9.82 30.96 27.65
C ASP A 63 -9.16 29.70 27.10
N ARG A 64 -9.56 28.53 27.63
CA ARG A 64 -9.04 27.23 27.20
C ARG A 64 -9.49 26.91 25.77
N LEU A 65 -8.54 26.56 24.90
CA LEU A 65 -8.81 26.06 23.55
C LEU A 65 -8.80 24.52 23.52
N ASP A 66 -9.42 23.96 22.49
CA ASP A 66 -9.36 22.52 22.23
C ASP A 66 -7.93 22.07 21.91
N ALA A 67 -7.69 20.76 22.03
CA ALA A 67 -6.39 20.21 21.69
C ALA A 67 -6.22 20.16 20.17
N VAL A 68 -4.97 20.16 19.71
CA VAL A 68 -4.64 19.95 18.29
C VAL A 68 -3.86 18.67 18.15
N LEU A 69 -4.39 17.73 17.36
CA LEU A 69 -3.64 16.59 16.84
C LEU A 69 -2.89 17.05 15.59
N ILE A 70 -1.60 16.72 15.51
CA ILE A 70 -0.74 17.05 14.38
C ILE A 70 -0.35 15.75 13.70
N THR A 71 -0.73 15.60 12.43
CA THR A 71 -0.27 14.53 11.54
C THR A 71 0.57 15.11 10.40
N GLU A 72 1.53 14.34 9.92
CA GLU A 72 2.28 14.66 8.72
C GLU A 72 1.44 14.33 7.50
N HIS A 73 1.50 15.19 6.48
CA HIS A 73 0.87 14.93 5.20
C HIS A 73 1.55 13.73 4.53
N LEU A 74 0.76 12.81 4.03
CA LEU A 74 1.26 11.66 3.27
C LEU A 74 1.62 12.12 1.85
N GLU A 75 2.90 12.42 1.60
CA GLU A 75 3.38 12.77 0.25
C GLU A 75 3.05 11.65 -0.75
N PHE A 76 2.77 12.05 -2.00
CA PHE A 76 2.39 11.15 -3.09
C PHE A 76 1.09 10.37 -2.85
N SER A 77 0.28 10.81 -1.88
CA SER A 77 -1.08 10.31 -1.73
C SER A 77 -2.05 11.02 -2.66
N VAL A 78 -3.02 10.28 -3.16
CA VAL A 78 -4.07 10.77 -4.04
C VAL A 78 -5.42 10.56 -3.36
N PRO A 79 -6.18 11.63 -3.09
CA PRO A 79 -7.56 11.54 -2.65
C PRO A 79 -8.43 10.76 -3.65
N TYR A 80 -9.37 9.96 -3.15
CA TYR A 80 -10.19 9.07 -3.99
C TYR A 80 -10.94 9.81 -5.11
N ARG A 81 -11.42 11.04 -4.87
CA ARG A 81 -12.13 11.84 -5.89
C ARG A 81 -11.27 12.09 -7.12
N LEU A 82 -9.99 12.38 -6.92
CA LEU A 82 -9.05 12.60 -8.02
C LEU A 82 -8.70 11.30 -8.74
N LEU A 83 -8.78 10.14 -8.07
CA LEU A 83 -8.63 8.85 -8.76
C LEU A 83 -9.79 8.66 -9.75
N PHE A 84 -11.04 8.89 -9.32
CA PHE A 84 -12.20 8.73 -10.19
C PHE A 84 -12.29 9.76 -11.33
N LEU A 85 -11.75 10.96 -11.16
CA LEU A 85 -11.68 11.99 -12.21
C LEU A 85 -10.64 11.67 -13.30
N ARG A 86 -9.57 10.95 -12.96
CA ARG A 86 -8.36 10.85 -13.79
C ARG A 86 -8.28 9.60 -14.66
N GLN A 87 -9.15 8.61 -14.51
CA GLN A 87 -9.08 7.38 -15.29
C GLN A 87 -10.43 6.81 -15.70
N GLU A 88 -10.39 5.90 -16.67
CA GLU A 88 -11.53 5.05 -17.00
C GLU A 88 -11.97 4.30 -15.73
N HIS A 89 -13.19 4.59 -15.27
CA HIS A 89 -13.71 4.15 -13.96
C HIS A 89 -13.62 2.64 -13.70
N ARG A 90 -13.51 1.82 -14.75
CA ARG A 90 -13.40 0.36 -14.65
C ARG A 90 -12.01 -0.11 -14.22
N THR A 91 -10.94 0.59 -14.58
CA THR A 91 -9.55 0.17 -14.31
C THR A 91 -9.16 0.41 -12.85
N LEU A 92 -9.70 1.45 -12.21
CA LEU A 92 -9.37 1.81 -10.82
C LEU A 92 -10.23 1.15 -9.75
N ARG A 93 -11.42 0.66 -10.13
CA ARG A 93 -12.39 0.10 -9.17
C ARG A 93 -11.78 -1.03 -8.36
N ASP A 94 -11.17 -1.99 -9.05
CA ASP A 94 -10.63 -3.20 -8.42
C ASP A 94 -9.41 -2.89 -7.52
N PRO A 95 -8.42 -2.08 -7.96
CA PRO A 95 -7.32 -1.66 -7.09
C PRO A 95 -7.75 -0.88 -5.83
N ILE A 96 -8.75 0.01 -5.94
CA ILE A 96 -9.27 0.75 -4.76
C ILE A 96 -9.91 -0.23 -3.77
N LEU A 97 -10.75 -1.14 -4.27
CA LEU A 97 -11.38 -2.16 -3.45
C LEU A 97 -10.37 -3.07 -2.76
N ASP A 98 -9.38 -3.57 -3.51
CA ASP A 98 -8.34 -4.44 -2.97
C ASP A 98 -7.53 -3.72 -1.89
N ALA A 99 -7.15 -2.45 -2.14
CA ALA A 99 -6.44 -1.63 -1.17
C ALA A 99 -7.24 -1.44 0.14
N LEU A 100 -8.54 -1.14 0.05
CA LEU A 100 -9.42 -1.02 1.21
C LEU A 100 -9.57 -2.34 1.97
N VAL A 101 -9.81 -3.43 1.26
CA VAL A 101 -9.94 -4.77 1.84
C VAL A 101 -8.66 -5.17 2.56
N HIS A 102 -7.50 -4.92 1.94
CA HIS A 102 -6.20 -5.18 2.54
C HIS A 102 -6.02 -4.37 3.83
N LEU A 103 -6.35 -3.08 3.82
CA LEU A 103 -6.27 -2.23 5.00
C LEU A 103 -7.21 -2.71 6.12
N LEU A 104 -8.48 -3.02 5.81
CA LEU A 104 -9.45 -3.53 6.77
C LEU A 104 -9.01 -4.84 7.41
N VAL A 105 -8.54 -5.80 6.61
CA VAL A 105 -8.03 -7.07 7.15
C VAL A 105 -6.81 -6.83 8.04
N ARG A 106 -5.88 -5.94 7.67
CA ARG A 106 -4.73 -5.59 8.51
C ARG A 106 -5.15 -4.99 9.85
N LEU A 107 -6.13 -4.08 9.85
CA LEU A 107 -6.66 -3.50 11.08
C LEU A 107 -7.31 -4.58 11.96
N HIS A 108 -8.13 -5.44 11.36
CA HIS A 108 -8.85 -6.48 12.08
C HIS A 108 -7.94 -7.59 12.64
N ILE A 109 -6.86 -7.96 11.94
CA ILE A 109 -5.84 -8.88 12.45
C ILE A 109 -5.17 -8.28 13.70
N ASN A 110 -4.95 -6.97 13.71
CA ASN A 110 -4.34 -6.23 14.82
C ASN A 110 -5.36 -5.74 15.87
N GLY A 111 -6.53 -6.38 15.96
CA GLY A 111 -7.48 -6.10 17.04
C GLY A 111 -8.20 -4.75 16.93
N PHE A 112 -8.11 -4.04 15.80
CA PHE A 112 -8.62 -2.68 15.65
C PHE A 112 -9.89 -2.61 14.80
N VAL A 113 -11.00 -2.18 15.39
CA VAL A 113 -12.22 -1.78 14.67
C VAL A 113 -12.06 -0.32 14.24
N TRP A 114 -12.26 -0.03 12.95
CA TRP A 114 -12.15 1.32 12.42
C TRP A 114 -13.39 2.17 12.76
N GLY A 115 -14.58 1.66 12.49
CA GLY A 115 -15.87 2.34 12.73
C GLY A 115 -16.18 3.49 11.76
N ASP A 116 -15.19 3.96 10.99
CA ASP A 116 -15.35 5.03 9.99
C ASP A 116 -14.51 4.80 8.73
N CYS A 117 -14.48 3.54 8.30
CA CYS A 117 -13.93 3.17 7.00
C CYS A 117 -14.77 3.78 5.88
N SER A 118 -14.21 4.76 5.18
CA SER A 118 -14.80 5.43 4.03
C SER A 118 -13.71 5.81 3.03
N LEU A 119 -14.08 6.13 1.79
CA LEU A 119 -13.13 6.61 0.79
C LEU A 119 -12.58 8.00 1.17
N SER A 120 -13.38 8.83 1.83
CA SER A 120 -12.94 10.16 2.30
C SER A 120 -11.95 10.12 3.47
N ASN A 121 -12.01 9.08 4.31
CA ASN A 121 -11.06 8.85 5.41
C ASN A 121 -9.89 7.94 5.01
N THR A 122 -9.77 7.63 3.72
CA THR A 122 -8.70 6.81 3.16
C THR A 122 -7.87 7.63 2.17
N LEU A 123 -6.55 7.57 2.32
CA LEU A 123 -5.62 8.05 1.32
C LEU A 123 -5.05 6.89 0.53
N PHE A 124 -4.83 7.07 -0.77
CA PHE A 124 -4.27 6.03 -1.62
C PHE A 124 -2.89 6.44 -2.11
N ARG A 125 -1.95 5.49 -2.08
CA ARG A 125 -0.65 5.61 -2.73
C ARG A 125 -0.51 4.55 -3.80
N ARG A 126 0.28 4.83 -4.83
CA ARG A 126 0.68 3.83 -5.80
C ARG A 126 1.55 2.78 -5.13
N ASP A 127 1.38 1.53 -5.52
CA ASP A 127 2.17 0.42 -5.02
C ASP A 127 2.48 -0.55 -6.15
N ALA A 128 3.37 -0.14 -7.06
CA ALA A 128 3.86 -0.96 -8.17
C ALA A 128 2.75 -1.67 -8.98
N GLY A 129 1.97 -0.89 -9.73
CA GLY A 129 0.82 -1.40 -10.51
C GLY A 129 -0.44 -1.68 -9.69
N SER A 130 -0.41 -1.44 -8.38
CA SER A 130 -1.55 -1.55 -7.47
C SER A 130 -1.73 -0.27 -6.64
N LEU A 131 -2.66 -0.29 -5.68
CA LEU A 131 -2.85 0.80 -4.72
C LEU A 131 -2.66 0.29 -3.29
N SER A 132 -2.10 1.14 -2.45
CA SER A 132 -2.03 0.96 -1.01
C SER A 132 -2.91 2.01 -0.32
N ALA A 133 -3.85 1.55 0.50
CA ALA A 133 -4.75 2.40 1.27
C ALA A 133 -4.12 2.72 2.63
N TYR A 134 -4.27 3.98 3.07
CA TYR A 134 -3.78 4.50 4.34
C TYR A 134 -4.93 5.02 5.18
N LEU A 135 -4.95 4.59 6.43
CA LEU A 135 -5.84 5.09 7.47
C LEU A 135 -5.46 6.53 7.86
N VAL A 136 -6.43 7.45 7.82
CA VAL A 136 -6.21 8.85 8.22
C VAL A 136 -6.83 9.16 9.58
N ASP A 137 -8.02 8.63 9.84
CA ASP A 137 -8.84 8.98 11.00
C ASP A 137 -9.17 7.75 11.84
N THR A 138 -8.92 7.84 13.15
CA THR A 138 -9.25 6.79 14.14
C THR A 138 -10.23 7.27 15.20
N GLU A 139 -10.94 8.37 14.95
CA GLU A 139 -11.82 9.01 15.92
C GLU A 139 -12.89 8.06 16.48
N THR A 140 -13.51 7.24 15.64
CA THR A 140 -14.53 6.25 16.02
C THR A 140 -13.97 4.88 16.36
N GLY A 141 -12.66 4.69 16.20
CA GLY A 141 -12.04 3.38 16.30
C GLY A 141 -11.98 2.83 17.72
N GLU A 142 -11.88 1.52 17.82
CA GLU A 142 -11.78 0.78 19.08
C GLU A 142 -10.73 -0.32 18.96
N LEU A 143 -9.90 -0.47 20.00
CA LEU A 143 -8.85 -1.46 20.07
C LEU A 143 -9.20 -2.55 21.09
N TYR A 144 -9.02 -3.79 20.68
CA TYR A 144 -9.24 -5.01 21.45
C TYR A 144 -8.02 -5.93 21.34
N ASP A 145 -7.89 -6.89 22.25
CA ASP A 145 -6.84 -7.91 22.14
C ASP A 145 -7.06 -8.81 20.90
N GLU A 146 -8.31 -9.22 20.68
CA GLU A 146 -8.76 -9.94 19.49
C GLU A 146 -10.18 -9.49 19.12
N LEU A 147 -10.47 -9.37 17.83
CA LEU A 147 -11.82 -9.05 17.36
C LEU A 147 -12.70 -10.30 17.28
N SER A 148 -13.89 -10.20 17.87
CA SER A 148 -14.95 -11.18 17.63
C SER A 148 -15.45 -11.11 16.18
N PRO A 149 -16.00 -12.21 15.62
CA PRO A 149 -16.61 -12.19 14.29
C PRO A 149 -17.71 -11.12 14.14
N GLY A 150 -18.49 -10.88 15.21
CA GLY A 150 -19.55 -9.87 15.20
C GLY A 150 -19.03 -8.43 15.11
N GLN A 151 -17.91 -8.12 15.78
CA GLN A 151 -17.26 -6.80 15.65
C GLN A 151 -16.75 -6.56 14.24
N ARG A 152 -16.09 -7.56 13.64
CA ARG A 152 -15.59 -7.46 12.25
C ARG A 152 -16.73 -7.30 11.26
N GLN A 153 -17.79 -8.10 11.40
CA GLN A 153 -18.96 -8.02 10.53
C GLN A 153 -19.63 -6.64 10.57
N MET A 154 -19.81 -6.08 11.78
CA MET A 154 -20.37 -4.73 11.95
C MET A 154 -19.50 -3.66 11.29
N ASP A 155 -18.17 -3.76 11.40
CA ASP A 155 -17.26 -2.77 10.80
C ASP A 155 -17.31 -2.82 9.27
N ILE A 156 -17.42 -4.02 8.69
CA ILE A 156 -17.57 -4.21 7.24
C ILE A 156 -18.91 -3.65 6.76
N GLU A 157 -20.01 -3.90 7.48
CA GLU A 157 -21.32 -3.35 7.16
C GLU A 157 -21.31 -1.81 7.15
N LEU A 158 -20.68 -1.20 8.16
CA LEU A 158 -20.48 0.25 8.21
C LEU A 158 -19.60 0.76 7.06
N ALA A 159 -18.53 0.04 6.73
CA ALA A 159 -17.64 0.39 5.61
C ALA A 159 -18.41 0.39 4.28
N ILE A 160 -19.25 -0.63 4.05
CA ILE A 160 -20.09 -0.76 2.86
C ILE A 160 -21.07 0.40 2.77
N GLU A 161 -21.79 0.71 3.87
CA GLU A 161 -22.74 1.82 3.90
C GLU A 161 -22.07 3.16 3.56
N LYS A 162 -20.91 3.43 4.17
CA LYS A 162 -20.17 4.69 3.97
C LYS A 162 -19.58 4.80 2.56
N CYS A 163 -18.91 3.77 2.09
CA CYS A 163 -18.34 3.76 0.74
C CYS A 163 -19.45 3.87 -0.32
N ALA A 164 -20.55 3.14 -0.17
CA ALA A 164 -21.68 3.25 -1.10
C ALA A 164 -22.29 4.66 -1.11
N GLY A 165 -22.47 5.27 0.07
CA GLY A 165 -22.93 6.66 0.19
C GLY A 165 -22.03 7.65 -0.56
N GLU A 166 -20.71 7.53 -0.40
CA GLU A 166 -19.75 8.41 -1.07
C GLU A 166 -19.70 8.20 -2.59
N LEU A 167 -19.94 6.99 -3.08
CA LEU A 167 -20.06 6.71 -4.51
C LEU A 167 -21.35 7.29 -5.09
N PHE A 168 -22.48 7.22 -4.36
CA PHE A 168 -23.70 7.91 -4.77
C PHE A 168 -23.49 9.41 -4.87
N ASP A 169 -22.74 10.02 -3.95
CA ASP A 169 -22.40 11.44 -4.01
C ASP A 169 -21.53 11.77 -5.24
N LEU A 170 -20.59 10.88 -5.60
CA LEU A 170 -19.80 11.02 -6.84
C LEU A 170 -20.65 10.89 -8.11
N GLN A 171 -21.64 10.00 -8.12
CA GLN A 171 -22.59 9.89 -9.24
C GLN A 171 -23.47 11.13 -9.36
N ALA A 172 -23.98 11.63 -8.22
CA ALA A 172 -24.82 12.82 -8.18
C ALA A 172 -24.08 14.09 -8.64
N SER A 173 -22.75 14.15 -8.45
CA SER A 173 -21.89 15.23 -8.93
C SER A 173 -21.39 15.04 -10.37
N GLY A 174 -21.68 13.91 -11.02
CA GLY A 174 -21.25 13.63 -12.39
C GLY A 174 -19.80 13.18 -12.53
N VAL A 175 -19.11 12.94 -11.42
CA VAL A 175 -17.71 12.48 -11.38
C VAL A 175 -17.59 10.98 -11.65
N LEU A 176 -18.56 10.19 -11.21
CA LEU A 176 -18.60 8.74 -11.41
C LEU A 176 -19.68 8.36 -12.43
N SER A 177 -19.35 7.46 -13.36
CA SER A 177 -20.33 6.88 -14.27
C SER A 177 -21.48 6.20 -13.52
N VAL A 178 -22.70 6.36 -14.05
CA VAL A 178 -23.91 5.67 -13.58
C VAL A 178 -23.86 4.16 -13.79
N ASP A 179 -22.90 3.67 -14.58
CA ASP A 179 -22.71 2.23 -14.82
C ASP A 179 -22.03 1.51 -13.64
N VAL A 180 -21.46 2.25 -12.68
CA VAL A 180 -20.88 1.68 -11.46
C VAL A 180 -22.00 1.53 -10.43
N ASP A 181 -22.33 0.31 -10.01
CA ASP A 181 -23.34 0.09 -8.96
C ASP A 181 -22.68 0.10 -7.57
N PRO A 182 -22.98 1.09 -6.70
CA PRO A 182 -22.44 1.14 -5.34
C PRO A 182 -22.85 -0.07 -4.48
N PHE A 183 -23.99 -0.71 -4.76
CA PHE A 183 -24.41 -1.92 -4.03
C PHE A 183 -23.57 -3.13 -4.42
N GLU A 184 -23.32 -3.32 -5.72
CA GLU A 184 -22.43 -4.40 -6.21
C GLU A 184 -21.04 -4.26 -5.61
N LEU A 185 -20.53 -3.02 -5.52
CA LEU A 185 -19.24 -2.75 -4.89
C LEU A 185 -19.20 -3.14 -3.41
N GLY A 186 -20.30 -2.90 -2.69
CA GLY A 186 -20.44 -3.29 -1.29
C GLY A 186 -20.42 -4.81 -1.09
N GLU A 187 -21.18 -5.54 -1.91
CA GLU A 187 -21.17 -7.02 -1.88
C GLU A 187 -19.78 -7.58 -2.23
N GLU A 188 -19.11 -6.97 -3.21
CA GLU A 188 -17.77 -7.38 -3.62
C GLU A 188 -16.71 -7.11 -2.53
N LEU A 189 -16.80 -5.98 -1.83
CA LEU A 189 -15.95 -5.67 -0.68
C LEU A 189 -16.06 -6.76 0.39
N GLN A 190 -17.28 -7.15 0.77
CA GLN A 190 -17.49 -8.22 1.75
C GLN A 190 -16.88 -9.54 1.29
N GLN A 191 -17.16 -9.95 0.04
CA GLN A 191 -16.65 -11.20 -0.51
C GLN A 191 -15.11 -11.23 -0.62
N ARG A 192 -14.49 -10.12 -1.01
CA ARG A 192 -13.01 -9.99 -1.06
C ARG A 192 -12.42 -10.04 0.35
N TYR A 193 -13.04 -9.34 1.30
CA TYR A 193 -12.65 -9.36 2.71
C TYR A 193 -12.73 -10.77 3.30
N ASP A 194 -13.85 -11.47 3.14
CA ASP A 194 -14.04 -12.81 3.71
C ASP A 194 -13.03 -13.80 3.13
N ARG A 195 -12.80 -13.74 1.81
CA ARG A 195 -11.77 -14.56 1.15
C ARG A 195 -10.39 -14.31 1.74
N LEU A 196 -9.99 -13.04 1.83
CA LEU A 196 -8.67 -12.67 2.35
C LEU A 196 -8.52 -13.03 3.83
N TRP A 197 -9.54 -12.78 4.64
CA TRP A 197 -9.57 -13.13 6.05
C TRP A 197 -9.43 -14.64 6.24
N THR A 198 -10.21 -15.44 5.52
CA THR A 198 -10.13 -16.91 5.57
C THR A 198 -8.73 -17.39 5.17
N GLU A 199 -8.16 -16.88 4.07
CA GLU A 199 -6.83 -17.26 3.60
C GLU A 199 -5.74 -17.03 4.67
N LEU A 200 -5.85 -15.92 5.42
CA LEU A 200 -4.85 -15.53 6.43
C LEU A 200 -5.09 -16.16 7.81
N THR A 201 -6.32 -16.48 8.18
CA THR A 201 -6.66 -16.89 9.57
C THR A 201 -7.08 -18.34 9.74
N THR A 202 -7.33 -19.06 8.65
CA THR A 202 -7.84 -20.44 8.74
C THR A 202 -6.69 -21.43 8.68
N ASP A 203 -6.54 -22.25 9.71
CA ASP A 203 -5.61 -23.38 9.64
C ASP A 203 -6.06 -24.37 8.55
N GLU A 204 -5.17 -24.74 7.63
CA GLU A 204 -5.42 -25.86 6.71
C GLU A 204 -4.55 -27.06 7.05
N VAL A 205 -5.13 -28.23 6.87
CA VAL A 205 -4.48 -29.52 7.09
C VAL A 205 -4.27 -30.20 5.74
N PHE A 206 -3.01 -30.45 5.42
CA PHE A 206 -2.57 -31.07 4.17
C PHE A 206 -2.15 -32.52 4.41
N THR A 207 -2.32 -33.38 3.40
CA THR A 207 -1.71 -34.71 3.37
C THR A 207 -0.33 -34.68 2.71
N ASP A 208 0.49 -35.73 2.88
CA ASP A 208 1.88 -35.74 2.37
C ASP A 208 1.98 -35.65 0.83
N ASP A 209 0.93 -36.02 0.09
CA ASP A 209 0.81 -35.87 -1.36
C ASP A 209 0.37 -34.47 -1.82
N GLU A 210 0.05 -33.56 -0.89
CA GLU A 210 -0.46 -32.21 -1.16
C GLU A 210 0.56 -31.09 -0.92
N ARG A 211 1.87 -31.40 -0.89
CA ARG A 211 2.93 -30.40 -0.65
C ARG A 211 2.87 -29.19 -1.58
N TYR A 212 2.41 -29.37 -2.82
CA TYR A 212 2.22 -28.27 -3.77
C TYR A 212 1.19 -27.24 -3.27
N ARG A 213 0.13 -27.67 -2.56
CA ARG A 213 -0.90 -26.78 -2.02
C ARG A 213 -0.35 -25.88 -0.90
N ILE A 214 0.62 -26.39 -0.13
CA ILE A 214 1.33 -25.61 0.90
C ILE A 214 2.13 -24.50 0.22
N HIS A 215 2.92 -24.81 -0.81
CA HIS A 215 3.68 -23.82 -1.56
C HIS A 215 2.76 -22.78 -2.22
N ASP A 216 1.67 -23.20 -2.85
CA ASP A 216 0.69 -22.29 -3.45
C ASP A 216 0.08 -21.36 -2.41
N ARG A 217 -0.24 -21.88 -1.21
CA ARG A 217 -0.78 -21.08 -0.11
C ARG A 217 0.24 -20.09 0.45
N LEU A 218 1.46 -20.53 0.76
CA LEU A 218 2.54 -19.66 1.21
C LEU A 218 2.82 -18.55 0.19
N ARG A 219 2.82 -18.91 -1.10
CA ARG A 219 2.97 -17.94 -2.18
C ARG A 219 1.85 -16.90 -2.18
N ARG A 220 0.58 -17.30 -2.05
CA ARG A 220 -0.54 -16.36 -1.97
C ARG A 220 -0.43 -15.43 -0.76
N ILE A 221 -0.06 -15.95 0.41
CA ILE A 221 0.12 -15.15 1.63
C ILE A 221 1.27 -14.14 1.44
N ASN A 222 2.42 -14.59 0.89
CA ASN A 222 3.53 -13.71 0.53
C ASN A 222 3.13 -12.67 -0.52
N GLU A 223 2.27 -13.06 -1.48
CA GLU A 223 1.72 -12.16 -2.50
C GLU A 223 0.88 -11.02 -1.90
N LEU A 224 0.32 -11.23 -0.70
CA LEU A 224 -0.46 -10.26 0.04
C LEU A 224 0.40 -9.40 1.00
N GLY A 225 1.72 -9.60 1.02
CA GLY A 225 2.67 -8.86 1.87
C GLY A 225 2.81 -9.40 3.29
N TYR A 226 2.37 -10.64 3.50
CA TYR A 226 2.27 -11.32 4.78
C TYR A 226 3.30 -12.49 4.82
N ASP A 227 4.01 -12.69 5.95
CA ASP A 227 4.89 -13.85 6.20
C ASP A 227 4.30 -14.95 7.11
N VAL A 228 4.62 -16.20 6.86
CA VAL A 228 4.09 -17.31 7.66
C VAL A 228 5.13 -17.84 8.63
N ASP A 229 4.90 -17.62 9.93
CA ASP A 229 5.88 -17.88 10.99
C ASP A 229 6.15 -19.37 11.27
N GLU A 230 5.14 -20.26 11.17
CA GLU A 230 5.33 -21.65 11.58
C GLU A 230 4.49 -22.68 10.79
N LEU A 231 5.19 -23.70 10.27
CA LEU A 231 4.60 -24.93 9.74
C LEU A 231 4.66 -26.01 10.82
N GLU A 232 3.51 -26.41 11.36
CA GLU A 232 3.45 -27.53 12.30
C GLU A 232 3.20 -28.85 11.58
N LEU A 233 4.06 -29.85 11.81
CA LEU A 233 3.82 -31.22 11.40
C LEU A 233 2.95 -31.92 12.43
N VAL A 234 1.74 -32.35 12.04
CA VAL A 234 0.80 -33.05 12.91
C VAL A 234 0.67 -34.51 12.43
N GLN A 235 1.17 -35.45 13.23
CA GLN A 235 1.04 -36.87 12.93
C GLN A 235 -0.14 -37.46 13.72
N ASP A 236 -1.32 -37.50 13.10
CA ASP A 236 -2.54 -38.01 13.73
C ASP A 236 -2.61 -39.55 13.75
N GLU A 237 -2.02 -40.24 12.76
CA GLU A 237 -2.06 -41.70 12.64
C GLU A 237 -0.69 -42.31 12.24
N PRO A 238 -0.37 -43.54 12.69
CA PRO A 238 0.87 -44.23 12.30
C PRO A 238 0.90 -44.45 10.78
N GLY A 239 1.79 -43.72 10.09
CA GLY A 239 1.99 -43.81 8.65
C GLY A 239 1.31 -42.71 7.83
N MET A 240 0.55 -41.79 8.45
CA MET A 240 -0.01 -40.61 7.79
C MET A 240 0.50 -39.33 8.46
N THR A 241 1.45 -38.66 7.82
CA THR A 241 1.90 -37.34 8.24
C THR A 241 0.95 -36.30 7.66
N ARG A 242 0.26 -35.55 8.52
CA ARG A 242 -0.52 -34.38 8.11
C ARG A 242 0.30 -33.14 8.43
N MET A 243 0.31 -32.17 7.54
CA MET A 243 0.97 -30.88 7.81
C MET A 243 -0.13 -29.88 8.14
N LYS A 244 -0.08 -29.26 9.32
CA LYS A 244 -0.97 -28.18 9.71
C LYS A 244 -0.21 -26.87 9.58
N LEU A 245 -0.58 -26.04 8.61
CA LEU A 245 -0.03 -24.71 8.55
C LEU A 245 -0.79 -23.84 9.56
N LYS A 246 -0.14 -23.48 10.66
CA LYS A 246 -0.68 -22.52 11.63
C LYS A 246 -0.26 -21.14 11.18
N THR A 247 -1.22 -20.37 10.68
CA THR A 247 -1.00 -18.97 10.28
C THR A 247 -1.07 -18.04 11.50
N HIS A 248 -0.42 -18.39 12.61
CA HIS A 248 -0.41 -17.55 13.79
C HIS A 248 0.32 -16.24 13.47
N VAL A 249 -0.50 -15.18 13.37
CA VAL A 249 -0.13 -13.76 13.29
C VAL A 249 0.94 -13.48 12.26
N VAL A 250 0.45 -13.24 11.05
CA VAL A 250 1.31 -12.78 9.99
C VAL A 250 1.76 -11.33 10.23
N GLU A 251 3.04 -11.10 10.47
CA GLU A 251 3.60 -9.74 10.58
C GLU A 251 3.51 -9.01 9.22
N PRO A 252 2.69 -7.95 9.09
CA PRO A 252 2.65 -7.18 7.86
C PRO A 252 3.97 -6.42 7.63
N GLY A 253 4.30 -6.16 6.36
CA GLY A 253 5.41 -5.27 6.03
C GLY A 253 6.81 -5.87 6.18
N ARG A 254 6.96 -7.21 6.11
CA ARG A 254 8.27 -7.89 6.07
C ARG A 254 9.18 -7.30 5.00
N TYR A 255 8.72 -7.23 3.76
CA TYR A 255 9.53 -6.77 2.63
C TYR A 255 9.96 -5.30 2.80
N ARG A 256 9.07 -4.45 3.31
CA ARG A 256 9.39 -3.06 3.67
C ARG A 256 10.50 -3.00 4.72
N ARG A 257 10.42 -3.82 5.78
CA ARG A 257 11.46 -3.87 6.83
C ARG A 257 12.81 -4.31 6.27
N ILE A 258 12.85 -5.37 5.46
CA ILE A 258 14.08 -5.88 4.84
C ILE A 258 14.69 -4.82 3.91
N LEU A 259 13.89 -4.27 2.99
CA LEU A 259 14.37 -3.26 2.06
C LEU A 259 14.87 -2.01 2.78
N ARG A 260 14.14 -1.54 3.80
CA ARG A 260 14.56 -0.39 4.62
C ARG A 260 15.86 -0.65 5.36
N GLN A 261 16.08 -1.87 5.86
CA GLN A 261 17.33 -2.24 6.51
C GLN A 261 18.52 -2.26 5.52
N LEU A 262 18.28 -2.70 4.28
CA LEU A 262 19.32 -2.80 3.25
C LEU A 262 19.64 -1.46 2.58
N THR A 263 18.64 -0.60 2.39
CA THR A 263 18.73 0.59 1.52
C THR A 263 18.33 1.90 2.19
N GLY A 264 17.62 1.84 3.32
CA GLY A 264 17.02 3.01 3.98
C GLY A 264 15.70 3.50 3.37
N MET A 265 15.22 2.91 2.27
CA MET A 265 13.97 3.31 1.62
C MET A 265 12.73 2.90 2.42
N ASP A 266 11.73 3.78 2.51
CA ASP A 266 10.41 3.49 3.07
C ASP A 266 9.35 3.61 1.98
N VAL A 267 8.97 2.46 1.43
CA VAL A 267 8.11 2.31 0.24
C VAL A 267 6.93 1.38 0.56
N GLN A 268 6.01 1.18 -0.38
CA GLN A 268 4.87 0.27 -0.21
C GLN A 268 5.30 -1.21 -0.38
N ASP A 269 4.42 -2.17 -0.08
CA ASP A 269 4.79 -3.58 0.01
C ASP A 269 5.14 -4.19 -1.36
N ASN A 270 4.35 -3.93 -2.41
CA ASN A 270 4.63 -4.46 -3.74
C ASN A 270 5.85 -3.76 -4.36
N GLN A 271 6.01 -2.45 -4.14
CA GLN A 271 7.25 -1.74 -4.47
C GLN A 271 8.45 -2.40 -3.76
N ALA A 272 8.36 -2.67 -2.46
CA ALA A 272 9.46 -3.29 -1.72
C ALA A 272 9.84 -4.65 -2.30
N ARG A 273 8.86 -5.49 -2.63
CA ARG A 273 9.07 -6.79 -3.26
C ARG A 273 9.72 -6.66 -4.63
N ARG A 274 9.23 -5.72 -5.45
CA ARG A 274 9.78 -5.48 -6.79
C ARG A 274 11.24 -5.06 -6.72
N LEU A 275 11.58 -4.15 -5.82
CA LEU A 275 12.95 -3.66 -5.63
C LEU A 275 13.87 -4.74 -5.04
N LEU A 276 13.40 -5.54 -4.08
CA LEU A 276 14.18 -6.67 -3.54
C LEU A 276 14.48 -7.73 -4.59
N ASN A 277 13.51 -8.03 -5.47
CA ASN A 277 13.75 -8.93 -6.60
C ASN A 277 14.79 -8.37 -7.56
N ASP A 278 14.76 -7.07 -7.84
CA ASP A 278 15.75 -6.41 -8.69
C ASP A 278 17.16 -6.43 -8.08
N ILE A 279 17.26 -6.15 -6.77
CA ILE A 279 18.51 -6.29 -5.99
C ILE A 279 19.05 -7.72 -6.09
N HIS A 280 18.19 -8.73 -5.98
CA HIS A 280 18.59 -10.13 -6.08
C HIS A 280 19.14 -10.47 -7.47
N ASN A 281 18.44 -10.07 -8.54
CA ASN A 281 18.88 -10.28 -9.91
C ASN A 281 20.21 -9.57 -10.20
N PHE A 282 20.34 -8.32 -9.76
CA PHE A 282 21.58 -7.57 -9.85
C PHE A 282 22.73 -8.26 -9.08
N GLY A 283 22.43 -8.81 -7.90
CA GLY A 283 23.38 -9.58 -7.10
C GLY A 283 23.87 -10.85 -7.79
N ALA A 284 22.97 -11.61 -8.43
CA ALA A 284 23.33 -12.79 -9.19
C ALA A 284 24.30 -12.45 -10.33
N TRP A 285 23.99 -11.41 -11.11
CA TRP A 285 24.86 -10.89 -12.15
C TRP A 285 26.22 -10.42 -11.61
N LEU A 286 26.23 -9.62 -10.54
CA LEU A 286 27.44 -9.04 -9.96
C LEU A 286 28.39 -10.10 -9.39
N GLN A 287 27.85 -11.13 -8.73
CA GLN A 287 28.65 -12.23 -8.18
C GLN A 287 29.27 -13.08 -9.28
N GLN A 288 28.57 -13.27 -10.41
CA GLN A 288 29.12 -13.95 -11.58
C GLN A 288 30.26 -13.14 -12.21
N ASP A 289 30.09 -11.82 -12.34
CA ASP A 289 31.11 -10.91 -12.88
C ASP A 289 32.38 -10.85 -12.01
N GLU A 290 32.21 -10.74 -10.69
CA GLU A 290 33.36 -10.70 -9.76
C GLU A 290 33.92 -12.08 -9.38
N GLY A 291 33.23 -13.17 -9.73
CA GLY A 291 33.63 -14.54 -9.40
C GLY A 291 33.66 -14.85 -7.90
N ARG A 292 32.89 -14.13 -7.08
CA ARG A 292 32.83 -14.32 -5.62
C ARG A 292 31.45 -14.02 -5.06
N SER A 293 31.11 -14.68 -3.95
CA SER A 293 29.90 -14.35 -3.19
C SER A 293 30.06 -13.03 -2.43
N LEU A 294 29.00 -12.24 -2.37
CA LEU A 294 28.93 -10.94 -1.71
C LEU A 294 27.85 -10.94 -0.63
N PRO A 295 28.06 -10.27 0.51
CA PRO A 295 26.99 -10.01 1.46
C PRO A 295 25.86 -9.19 0.81
N GLU A 296 24.61 -9.49 1.18
CA GLU A 296 23.41 -8.83 0.63
C GLU A 296 23.44 -7.32 0.81
N SER A 297 23.94 -6.82 1.95
CA SER A 297 24.09 -5.37 2.18
C SER A 297 25.05 -4.69 1.20
N VAL A 298 26.10 -5.39 0.75
CA VAL A 298 27.03 -4.87 -0.26
C VAL A 298 26.39 -4.87 -1.64
N ILE A 299 25.61 -5.91 -1.95
CA ILE A 299 24.84 -5.99 -3.20
C ILE A 299 23.83 -4.84 -3.26
N ALA A 300 23.03 -4.66 -2.20
CA ALA A 300 22.03 -3.60 -2.12
C ALA A 300 22.66 -2.20 -2.23
N HIS A 301 23.77 -1.94 -1.55
CA HIS A 301 24.46 -0.66 -1.66
C HIS A 301 24.98 -0.39 -3.08
N ARG A 302 25.57 -1.41 -3.74
CA ARG A 302 26.04 -1.26 -5.13
C ARG A 302 24.89 -1.13 -6.13
N TRP A 303 23.77 -1.80 -5.87
CA TRP A 303 22.56 -1.64 -6.66
C TRP A 303 22.00 -0.22 -6.54
N MET A 304 22.01 0.35 -5.33
CA MET A 304 21.64 1.76 -5.11
C MET A 304 22.50 2.70 -5.96
N GLU A 305 23.83 2.56 -5.86
CA GLU A 305 24.78 3.44 -6.54
C GLU A 305 24.80 3.26 -8.07
N ARG A 306 24.51 2.06 -8.58
CA ARG A 306 24.69 1.72 -10.00
C ARG A 306 23.40 1.64 -10.80
N SER A 307 22.26 1.38 -10.16
CA SER A 307 20.98 1.20 -10.81
C SER A 307 19.97 2.22 -10.32
N PHE A 308 19.63 2.22 -9.03
CA PHE A 308 18.53 3.02 -8.51
C PHE A 308 18.78 4.53 -8.57
N GLU A 309 19.83 5.02 -7.88
CA GLU A 309 20.11 6.46 -7.80
C GLU A 309 20.36 7.09 -9.18
N PRO A 310 21.15 6.49 -10.08
CA PRO A 310 21.37 7.08 -11.39
C PRO A 310 20.11 7.09 -12.26
N THR A 311 19.25 6.06 -12.16
CA THR A 311 17.97 6.00 -12.89
C THR A 311 17.03 7.11 -12.44
N VAL A 312 16.86 7.27 -11.12
CA VAL A 312 16.03 8.34 -10.56
C VAL A 312 16.62 9.72 -10.85
N ALA A 313 17.96 9.85 -10.88
CA ALA A 313 18.63 11.11 -11.18
C ALA A 313 18.44 11.62 -12.62
N VAL A 314 17.98 10.76 -13.55
CA VAL A 314 17.57 11.17 -14.89
C VAL A 314 16.39 12.16 -14.82
N VAL A 315 15.56 12.09 -13.77
CA VAL A 315 14.39 12.95 -13.61
C VAL A 315 14.80 14.41 -13.33
N PRO A 316 14.44 15.35 -14.21
CA PRO A 316 14.67 16.78 -14.01
C PRO A 316 13.99 17.30 -12.73
N GLU A 317 14.56 18.33 -12.12
CA GLU A 317 14.08 18.90 -10.85
C GLU A 317 12.60 19.31 -10.88
N GLU A 318 12.14 19.87 -12.00
CA GLU A 318 10.76 20.25 -12.24
C GLU A 318 9.75 19.09 -12.31
N LEU A 319 10.22 17.84 -12.48
CA LEU A 319 9.37 16.65 -12.60
C LEU A 319 9.40 15.76 -11.34
N ARG A 320 10.26 16.04 -10.36
CA ARG A 320 10.44 15.20 -9.16
C ARG A 320 9.19 15.08 -8.26
N GLY A 321 8.22 15.98 -8.38
CA GLY A 321 6.96 15.92 -7.63
C GLY A 321 5.90 15.00 -8.25
N ARG A 322 6.11 14.54 -9.48
CA ARG A 322 5.05 13.83 -10.23
C ARG A 322 4.87 12.38 -9.83
N ARG A 323 5.94 11.74 -9.35
CA ARG A 323 5.94 10.36 -8.88
C ARG A 323 7.00 10.20 -7.80
N GLU A 324 6.75 9.28 -6.88
CA GLU A 324 7.75 8.89 -5.88
C GLU A 324 8.95 8.20 -6.57
N PRO A 325 10.19 8.40 -6.09
CA PRO A 325 11.38 7.75 -6.65
C PRO A 325 11.27 6.23 -6.84
N ALA A 326 10.67 5.52 -5.88
CA ALA A 326 10.47 4.07 -5.96
C ALA A 326 9.47 3.69 -7.06
N GLU A 327 8.40 4.46 -7.21
CA GLU A 327 7.43 4.26 -8.28
C GLU A 327 8.03 4.60 -9.65
N ILE A 328 8.83 5.66 -9.75
CA ILE A 328 9.59 5.99 -10.98
C ILE A 328 10.46 4.80 -11.39
N PHE A 329 11.25 4.27 -10.47
CA PHE A 329 12.14 3.16 -10.78
C PHE A 329 11.35 1.93 -11.23
N HIS A 330 10.24 1.61 -10.55
CA HIS A 330 9.35 0.54 -10.96
C HIS A 330 8.78 0.75 -12.37
N GLU A 331 8.20 1.92 -12.65
CA GLU A 331 7.61 2.23 -13.96
C GLU A 331 8.68 2.22 -15.07
N VAL A 332 9.92 2.64 -14.76
CA VAL A 332 11.07 2.56 -15.68
C VAL A 332 11.45 1.12 -15.99
N LEU A 333 11.46 0.21 -15.01
CA LEU A 333 11.75 -1.21 -15.27
C LEU A 333 10.72 -1.85 -16.20
N ASP A 334 9.44 -1.54 -16.01
CA ASP A 334 8.37 -2.02 -16.90
C ASP A 334 8.48 -1.38 -18.29
N HIS A 335 8.81 -0.09 -18.35
CA HIS A 335 9.05 0.61 -19.62
C HIS A 335 10.24 0.04 -20.38
N TRP A 336 11.32 -0.26 -19.68
CA TRP A 336 12.52 -0.92 -20.20
C TRP A 336 12.17 -2.28 -20.81
N HIS A 337 11.46 -3.13 -20.07
CA HIS A 337 11.07 -4.45 -20.57
C HIS A 337 10.25 -4.37 -21.85
N ARG A 338 9.22 -3.50 -21.87
CA ARG A 338 8.37 -3.31 -23.06
C ARG A 338 9.15 -2.76 -24.26
N LEU A 339 10.08 -1.84 -24.06
CA LEU A 339 10.92 -1.33 -25.14
C LEU A 339 11.85 -2.41 -25.69
N SER A 340 12.51 -3.18 -24.80
CA SER A 340 13.36 -4.30 -25.20
C SER A 340 12.59 -5.34 -26.01
N ASP A 341 11.37 -5.67 -25.59
CA ASP A 341 10.47 -6.59 -26.31
C ASP A 341 10.06 -6.06 -27.68
N ALA A 342 9.74 -4.76 -27.78
CA ALA A 342 9.32 -4.13 -29.03
C ALA A 342 10.47 -4.03 -30.05
N GLU A 343 11.70 -3.80 -29.59
CA GLU A 343 12.89 -3.75 -30.45
C GLU A 343 13.53 -5.12 -30.69
N GLY A 344 13.17 -6.13 -29.89
CA GLY A 344 13.75 -7.47 -29.94
C GLY A 344 15.23 -7.50 -29.51
N ALA A 345 15.65 -6.55 -28.68
CA ALA A 345 17.03 -6.41 -28.19
C ALA A 345 17.04 -5.78 -26.79
N ASP A 346 18.05 -6.12 -25.98
CA ASP A 346 18.24 -5.49 -24.69
C ASP A 346 18.68 -4.03 -24.87
N ILE A 347 17.80 -3.09 -24.50
CA ILE A 347 18.14 -1.68 -24.44
C ILE A 347 18.81 -1.33 -23.11
N ASP A 348 19.55 -0.23 -23.04
CA ASP A 348 20.14 0.24 -21.78
C ASP A 348 19.05 0.81 -20.84
N LEU A 349 19.19 0.55 -19.54
CA LEU A 349 18.22 1.00 -18.52
C LEU A 349 18.12 2.53 -18.47
N PHE A 350 19.22 3.26 -18.67
CA PHE A 350 19.22 4.72 -18.63
C PHE A 350 18.58 5.33 -19.88
N ASP A 351 18.74 4.68 -21.03
CA ASP A 351 18.03 5.07 -22.25
C ASP A 351 16.51 4.87 -22.08
N ALA A 352 16.09 3.76 -21.45
CA ALA A 352 14.70 3.54 -21.08
C ALA A 352 14.18 4.59 -20.09
N ALA A 353 14.98 4.96 -19.09
CA ALA A 353 14.63 5.98 -18.10
C ALA A 353 14.41 7.35 -18.76
N GLN A 354 15.32 7.75 -19.66
CA GLN A 354 15.19 9.01 -20.40
C GLN A 354 13.93 9.00 -21.28
N HIS A 355 13.68 7.89 -21.98
CA HIS A 355 12.47 7.74 -22.78
C HIS A 355 11.21 7.83 -21.90
N TYR A 356 11.17 7.15 -20.76
CA TYR A 356 10.05 7.22 -19.82
C TYR A 356 9.79 8.65 -19.34
N VAL A 357 10.85 9.39 -19.00
CA VAL A 357 10.74 10.80 -18.57
C VAL A 357 10.10 11.65 -19.67
N ASP A 358 10.53 11.47 -20.92
CA ASP A 358 10.10 12.30 -22.05
C ASP A 358 8.71 11.95 -22.57
N THR A 359 8.28 10.68 -22.49
CA THR A 359 7.01 10.23 -23.07
C THR A 359 5.90 9.95 -22.07
N VAL A 360 6.23 9.78 -20.79
CA VAL A 360 5.26 9.43 -19.75
C VAL A 360 5.27 10.48 -18.65
N LEU A 361 6.39 10.62 -17.91
CA LEU A 361 6.43 11.45 -16.71
C LEU A 361 6.10 12.93 -16.97
N ARG A 362 6.53 13.48 -18.11
CA ARG A 362 6.32 14.87 -18.52
C ARG A 362 4.85 15.26 -18.74
N ASP A 363 3.95 14.31 -18.88
CA ASP A 363 2.52 14.58 -19.04
C ASP A 363 1.72 14.33 -17.76
N LEU A 364 2.36 13.81 -16.70
CA LEU A 364 1.70 13.49 -15.43
C LEU A 364 1.57 14.72 -14.50
N PRO A 365 0.50 14.84 -13.72
CA PRO A 365 0.36 15.92 -12.75
C PRO A 365 1.32 15.73 -11.57
N ASP A 366 1.56 16.80 -10.81
CA ASP A 366 2.28 16.70 -9.53
C ASP A 366 1.42 15.92 -8.51
N GLU A 367 1.95 14.81 -7.97
CA GLU A 367 1.28 13.97 -6.97
C GLU A 367 1.81 14.23 -5.55
N ARG A 368 2.97 14.88 -5.40
CA ARG A 368 3.66 14.99 -4.11
C ARG A 368 2.87 15.80 -3.08
N VAL A 369 2.15 16.83 -3.52
CA VAL A 369 1.55 17.85 -2.66
C VAL A 369 0.02 17.94 -2.82
N VAL A 370 -0.62 16.88 -3.30
CA VAL A 370 -2.08 16.89 -3.52
C VAL A 370 -2.82 16.91 -2.18
N SER A 371 -3.41 18.04 -1.83
CA SER A 371 -4.22 18.18 -0.61
C SER A 371 -5.62 17.59 -0.84
N PRO A 372 -6.28 17.02 0.20
CA PRO A 372 -7.69 16.64 0.12
C PRO A 372 -8.61 17.78 -0.34
N SER A 373 -8.26 19.04 -0.01
CA SER A 373 -8.99 20.23 -0.47
C SER A 373 -8.93 20.43 -1.99
N ASP A 374 -7.87 19.96 -2.64
CA ASP A 374 -7.68 20.14 -4.08
C ASP A 374 -8.64 19.24 -4.89
N GLY A 375 -9.22 18.22 -4.25
CA GLY A 375 -10.27 17.39 -4.83
C GLY A 375 -11.68 17.99 -4.73
N ASP A 376 -11.89 19.00 -3.88
CA ASP A 376 -13.18 19.68 -3.72
C ASP A 376 -13.32 20.88 -4.70
N ASP A 377 -12.19 21.45 -5.15
CA ASP A 377 -12.11 22.61 -6.06
C ASP A 377 -11.60 22.25 -7.48
N ALA A 378 -11.60 20.96 -7.85
CA ALA A 378 -11.04 20.52 -9.14
C ALA A 378 -11.89 21.02 -10.34
N ASP A 379 -11.42 22.06 -11.02
CA ASP A 379 -11.98 22.58 -12.26
C ASP A 379 -11.88 21.58 -13.43
N ASP A 380 -12.87 21.64 -14.33
CA ASP A 380 -13.16 20.79 -15.50
C ASP A 380 -11.98 20.66 -16.51
N ASP A 381 -10.95 21.50 -16.40
CA ASP A 381 -9.81 21.57 -17.32
C ASP A 381 -8.75 20.46 -17.11
N LEU A 382 -8.84 19.67 -16.03
CA LEU A 382 -7.93 18.54 -15.73
C LEU A 382 -8.29 17.22 -16.43
N ILE A 383 -9.46 17.15 -17.09
CA ILE A 383 -10.06 15.92 -17.62
C ILE A 383 -9.44 15.47 -18.97
N GLY A 384 -8.77 16.38 -19.70
CA GLY A 384 -8.47 16.17 -21.12
C GLY A 384 -7.16 15.46 -21.50
N TYR A 385 -6.21 15.25 -20.59
CA TYR A 385 -4.84 14.85 -20.97
C TYR A 385 -4.14 13.95 -19.93
N LEU A 386 -4.68 12.77 -19.62
CA LEU A 386 -4.00 11.83 -18.72
C LEU A 386 -3.94 10.43 -19.31
N PRO A 387 -2.73 9.91 -19.63
CA PRO A 387 -2.56 8.51 -20.01
C PRO A 387 -2.84 7.58 -18.83
N ASP A 388 -3.32 6.37 -19.13
CA ASP A 388 -3.67 5.30 -18.19
C ASP A 388 -2.47 4.87 -17.31
N PRO A 389 -2.45 5.25 -16.02
CA PRO A 389 -1.40 4.94 -15.05
C PRO A 389 -1.51 3.55 -14.40
N LEU A 390 -2.52 2.75 -14.73
CA LEU A 390 -2.69 1.36 -14.27
C LEU A 390 -2.74 0.38 -15.45
N ALA A 391 -2.47 0.85 -16.67
CA ALA A 391 -2.39 -0.01 -17.84
C ALA A 391 -1.40 -1.14 -17.56
N ASP A 392 -1.95 -2.36 -17.48
CA ASP A 392 -1.25 -3.61 -17.19
C ASP A 392 -0.02 -3.75 -18.10
N THR A 393 1.16 -3.61 -17.51
CA THR A 393 2.47 -3.82 -18.15
C THR A 393 2.93 -5.26 -18.11
N GLY A 394 2.08 -6.20 -17.67
CA GLY A 394 2.38 -7.63 -17.68
C GLY A 394 3.27 -8.02 -16.51
N THR A 395 2.63 -8.40 -15.39
CA THR A 395 3.34 -8.95 -14.23
C THR A 395 3.95 -10.31 -14.57
N LEU A 396 5.28 -10.38 -14.70
CA LEU A 396 6.02 -11.65 -14.73
C LEU A 396 5.94 -12.34 -13.36
N ARG A 397 5.54 -13.62 -13.38
CA ARG A 397 5.52 -14.51 -12.21
C ARG A 397 6.91 -14.62 -11.61
N ALA A 398 6.98 -14.52 -10.28
CA ALA A 398 8.18 -14.76 -9.49
C ALA A 398 8.86 -16.07 -9.92
N ILE A 399 10.15 -15.98 -10.24
CA ILE A 399 11.03 -17.12 -10.50
C ILE A 399 11.14 -17.92 -9.19
N GLU A 400 10.80 -19.20 -9.26
CA GLU A 400 10.87 -20.14 -8.15
C GLU A 400 12.31 -20.25 -7.63
N PHE A 401 12.47 -20.21 -6.31
CA PHE A 401 13.74 -20.49 -5.64
C PHE A 401 14.10 -21.96 -5.85
N GLY A 402 15.05 -22.23 -6.74
CA GLY A 402 15.65 -23.55 -6.91
C GLY A 402 16.78 -23.76 -5.90
N GLU A 403 16.53 -24.59 -4.88
CA GLU A 403 17.59 -25.27 -4.15
C GLU A 403 18.07 -26.47 -4.98
N GLU A 404 19.11 -26.27 -5.80
CA GLU A 404 19.92 -27.38 -6.31
C GLU A 404 21.37 -27.23 -5.83
N ALA A 405 21.69 -27.89 -4.72
CA ALA A 405 23.03 -28.41 -4.48
C ALA A 405 22.94 -29.51 -3.42
N SER A 406 23.08 -30.77 -3.85
CA SER A 406 23.83 -31.86 -3.19
C SER A 406 23.20 -33.23 -3.44
N GLN A 407 23.72 -33.98 -4.42
CA GLN A 407 24.08 -35.41 -4.33
C GLN A 407 24.17 -35.98 -5.74
N ASP A 408 25.38 -35.97 -6.31
CA ASP A 408 25.88 -37.10 -7.08
C ASP A 408 27.38 -36.92 -7.32
N ARG A 409 28.17 -37.67 -6.55
CA ARG A 409 29.53 -38.11 -6.82
C ARG A 409 29.96 -39.04 -5.68
N ASP A 410 29.92 -40.33 -5.94
CA ASP A 410 30.98 -41.27 -5.59
C ASP A 410 30.73 -42.59 -6.36
N GLU A 411 31.45 -42.73 -7.48
CA GLU A 411 32.09 -43.99 -7.90
C GLU A 411 33.58 -43.89 -7.53
#